data_AF-A0A913ZW68-F1
#
_entry.id   AF-A0A913ZW68-F1
#
_cell.length_a   1.000
_cell.length_b   1.000
_cell.length_c   1.000
_cell.angle_alpha   90.00
_cell.angle_beta   90.00
_cell.angle_gamma   90.00
#
_symmetry.space_group_name_H-M   'P 1'
#
loop_
_entity.id
_entity.type
_entity.pdbx_description
1 polymer ?
#
loop_
_entity_poly.entity_id
_entity_poly.type
_entity_poly.pdbx_seq_one_letter_code
_entity_poly.pdbx_strand_id
1 'polypeptide(L)'
;MGDKPDVKEVESFDKSKLKKTETHEKNPLPTKETIEQEKQDFSKMGDKPDVSGVETFDKSKLKKTETEERNTLPSKDTIAQEKKS
;
A
#
# COMPACT_ATOMS: atom_id res chain seq x y z
N MET A 1 23.28 -28.65 11.36
CA MET A 1 23.15 -27.31 11.98
C MET A 1 23.33 -26.32 10.85
N GLY A 2 22.35 -25.45 10.64
CA GLY A 2 22.19 -24.69 9.41
C GLY A 2 23.28 -23.63 9.22
N ASP A 3 23.86 -23.63 8.03
CA ASP A 3 24.69 -22.55 7.52
C ASP A 3 23.83 -21.27 7.49
N LYS A 4 24.10 -20.35 8.43
CA LYS A 4 23.49 -19.01 8.41
C LYS A 4 24.10 -18.23 7.24
N PRO A 5 23.28 -17.57 6.41
CA PRO A 5 23.79 -16.78 5.29
C PRO A 5 24.62 -15.59 5.81
N ASP A 6 25.75 -15.32 5.15
CA ASP A 6 26.68 -14.25 5.52
C ASP A 6 26.09 -12.87 5.18
N VAL A 7 25.53 -12.19 6.18
CA VAL A 7 24.84 -10.90 6.02
C VAL A 7 25.78 -9.70 5.86
N LYS A 8 27.10 -9.88 6.01
CA LYS A 8 28.10 -8.80 5.90
C LYS A 8 28.20 -8.20 4.51
N GLU A 9 27.92 -9.01 3.49
CA GLU A 9 27.91 -8.54 2.11
C GLU A 9 26.81 -7.50 1.89
N VAL A 10 25.63 -7.70 2.50
CA VAL A 10 24.48 -6.78 2.38
C VAL A 10 24.75 -5.42 3.06
N GLU A 11 25.49 -5.41 4.18
CA GLU A 11 25.80 -4.16 4.91
C GLU A 11 26.79 -3.26 4.17
N SER A 12 27.71 -3.85 3.39
CA SER A 12 28.77 -3.14 2.65
C SER A 12 28.48 -2.99 1.15
N PHE A 13 27.35 -3.51 0.69
CA PHE A 13 27.01 -3.52 -0.72
C PHE A 13 26.72 -2.11 -1.26
N ASP A 14 27.42 -1.74 -2.33
CA ASP A 14 27.25 -0.48 -3.02
C ASP A 14 26.02 -0.51 -3.94
N LYS A 15 24.99 0.26 -3.57
CA LYS A 15 23.74 0.42 -4.32
C LYS A 15 23.95 0.97 -5.73
N SER A 16 25.08 1.63 -6.01
CA SER A 16 25.42 2.13 -7.35
C SER A 16 25.68 1.00 -8.35
N LYS A 17 26.05 -0.20 -7.87
CA LYS A 17 26.27 -1.40 -8.67
C LYS A 17 24.96 -2.11 -9.06
N LEU A 18 23.81 -1.68 -8.51
CA LEU A 18 22.50 -2.20 -8.89
C LEU A 18 22.09 -1.63 -10.25
N LYS A 19 21.67 -2.52 -11.15
CA LYS A 19 20.99 -2.09 -12.38
C LYS A 19 19.66 -1.45 -12.00
N LYS A 20 19.35 -0.30 -12.62
CA LYS A 20 18.01 0.27 -12.50
C LYS A 20 17.03 -0.67 -13.19
N THR A 21 16.11 -1.22 -12.42
CA THR A 21 15.01 -2.03 -12.91
C THR A 21 13.73 -1.21 -12.79
N GLU A 22 12.96 -1.13 -13.86
CA GLU A 22 11.64 -0.51 -13.85
C GLU A 22 10.68 -1.39 -13.04
N THR A 23 10.26 -0.90 -11.88
CA THR A 23 9.29 -1.59 -11.03
C THR A 23 7.89 -1.15 -11.45
N HIS A 24 7.13 -2.05 -12.08
CA HIS A 24 5.71 -1.83 -12.31
C HIS A 24 4.92 -2.14 -11.03
N GLU A 25 4.38 -1.11 -10.40
CA GLU A 25 3.37 -1.27 -9.35
C GLU A 25 2.20 -2.05 -9.96
N LYS A 26 1.89 -3.23 -9.39
CA LYS A 26 0.85 -4.12 -9.93
C LYS A 26 -0.58 -3.60 -9.73
N ASN A 27 -0.74 -2.53 -8.95
CA ASN A 27 -2.01 -1.90 -8.68
C ASN A 27 -1.81 -0.38 -8.53
N PRO A 28 -1.33 0.31 -9.59
CA PRO A 28 -1.09 1.73 -9.52
C PRO A 28 -2.41 2.43 -9.19
N LEU A 29 -2.36 3.40 -8.28
CA LEU A 29 -3.54 4.20 -7.99
C LEU A 29 -4.05 4.82 -9.30
N PRO A 30 -5.38 4.90 -9.51
CA PRO A 30 -5.94 5.52 -10.70
C PRO A 30 -5.32 6.89 -10.95
N THR A 31 -4.90 7.15 -12.17
CA THR A 31 -4.35 8.47 -12.53
C THR A 31 -5.45 9.53 -12.51
N LYS A 32 -5.10 10.81 -12.35
CA LYS A 32 -6.08 11.91 -12.36
C LYS A 32 -6.96 11.89 -13.61
N GLU A 33 -6.37 11.58 -14.76
CA GLU A 33 -7.06 11.47 -16.04
C GLU A 33 -8.08 10.32 -16.04
N THR A 34 -7.69 9.15 -15.53
CA THR A 34 -8.59 8.00 -15.39
C THR A 34 -9.79 8.33 -14.48
N ILE A 35 -9.56 9.04 -13.37
CA ILE A 35 -10.62 9.46 -12.43
C ILE A 35 -11.58 10.45 -13.11
N GLU A 36 -11.06 11.41 -13.89
CA GLU A 36 -11.88 12.40 -14.59
C GLU A 36 -12.71 11.76 -15.70
N GLN A 37 -12.13 10.82 -16.46
CA GLN A 37 -12.83 10.05 -17.48
C GLN A 37 -13.95 9.19 -16.86
N GLU A 38 -13.65 8.43 -15.80
CA GLU A 38 -14.68 7.68 -15.07
C GLU A 38 -15.79 8.59 -14.56
N LYS A 39 -15.47 9.76 -13.98
CA LYS A 39 -16.47 10.71 -13.50
C LYS A 39 -17.36 11.25 -14.62
N GLN A 40 -16.79 11.49 -15.80
CA GLN A 40 -17.57 11.89 -16.98
C GLN A 40 -18.44 10.75 -17.49
N ASP A 41 -17.91 9.53 -17.56
CA ASP A 41 -18.64 8.35 -18.02
C ASP A 41 -19.77 7.97 -17.06
N PHE A 42 -19.53 8.10 -15.75
CA PHE A 42 -20.54 7.96 -14.69
C PHE A 42 -21.64 9.02 -14.76
N SER A 43 -21.35 10.17 -15.38
CA SER A 43 -22.34 11.23 -15.62
C SER A 43 -23.14 11.00 -16.92
N LYS A 44 -22.61 10.19 -17.85
CA LYS A 44 -23.22 9.88 -19.16
C LYS A 44 -23.99 8.56 -19.17
N MET A 45 -23.65 7.60 -18.30
CA MET A 45 -24.46 6.41 -18.07
C MET A 45 -25.73 6.83 -17.31
N GLY A 46 -26.89 6.67 -17.96
CA GLY A 46 -28.20 7.07 -17.44
C GLY A 46 -28.60 6.35 -16.13
N ASP A 47 -27.92 5.26 -15.79
CA ASP A 47 -27.96 4.61 -14.49
C ASP A 47 -26.91 5.23 -13.55
N LYS A 48 -27.16 6.45 -13.07
CA LYS A 48 -26.46 6.90 -11.87
C LYS A 48 -26.83 5.94 -10.74
N PRO A 49 -25.87 5.28 -10.08
CA PRO A 49 -26.19 4.56 -8.86
C PRO A 49 -26.78 5.54 -7.87
N ASP A 50 -27.81 5.07 -7.14
CA ASP A 50 -28.46 5.86 -6.11
C ASP A 50 -27.48 6.15 -4.97
N VAL A 51 -26.85 7.33 -5.04
CA VAL A 51 -25.90 7.84 -4.03
C VAL A 51 -26.60 8.57 -2.89
N SER A 52 -27.94 8.66 -2.88
CA SER A 52 -28.71 9.32 -1.81
C SER A 52 -28.45 8.68 -0.44
N GLY A 53 -28.14 7.38 -0.45
CA GLY A 53 -27.74 6.64 0.73
C GLY A 53 -26.46 7.16 1.38
N VAL A 54 -25.54 7.77 0.62
CA VAL A 54 -24.28 8.35 1.14
C VAL A 54 -24.52 9.71 1.79
N GLU A 55 -25.40 10.52 1.20
CA GLU A 55 -25.73 11.86 1.72
C GLU A 55 -26.47 11.80 3.06
N THR A 56 -27.32 10.79 3.23
CA THR A 56 -28.14 10.58 4.44
C THR A 56 -27.55 9.54 5.40
N PHE A 57 -26.36 9.01 5.09
CA PHE A 57 -25.77 7.93 5.89
C PHE A 57 -25.38 8.40 7.29
N ASP A 58 -25.99 7.78 8.30
CA ASP A 58 -25.64 7.99 9.70
C ASP A 58 -24.39 7.18 10.08
N LYS A 59 -23.26 7.87 10.23
CA LYS A 59 -21.97 7.30 10.62
C LYS A 59 -21.99 6.64 12.00
N SER A 60 -22.94 6.97 12.87
CA SER A 60 -23.07 6.32 14.18
C SER A 60 -23.50 4.86 14.07
N LYS A 61 -24.12 4.47 12.94
CA LYS A 61 -24.49 3.07 12.64
C LYS A 61 -23.28 2.20 12.27
N LEU A 62 -22.10 2.80 12.05
CA LEU A 62 -20.87 2.04 11.83
C LEU A 62 -20.39 1.43 13.15
N LYS A 63 -20.23 0.11 13.15
CA LYS A 63 -19.63 -0.60 14.28
C LYS A 63 -18.17 -0.17 14.43
N LYS A 64 -17.75 0.09 15.67
CA LYS A 64 -16.34 0.30 15.98
C LYS A 64 -15.60 -1.00 15.73
N THR A 65 -14.55 -0.92 14.93
CA THR A 65 -13.63 -2.03 14.68
C THR A 65 -12.22 -1.54 14.91
N GLU A 66 -11.42 -2.35 15.61
CA GLU A 66 -9.99 -2.14 15.73
C GLU A 66 -9.35 -2.44 14.37
N THR A 67 -8.56 -1.51 13.85
CA THR A 67 -7.87 -1.67 12.56
C THR A 67 -6.40 -1.85 12.83
N GLU A 68 -5.85 -3.02 12.48
CA GLU A 68 -4.41 -3.26 12.56
C GLU A 68 -3.72 -2.80 11.27
N GLU A 69 -2.99 -1.69 11.33
CA GLU A 69 -2.15 -1.22 10.24
C GLU A 69 -0.83 -2.01 10.21
N ARG A 70 -0.73 -3.00 9.30
CA ARG A 70 0.44 -3.88 9.18
C ARG A 70 1.61 -3.29 8.39
N ASN A 71 1.48 -2.07 7.89
CA ASN A 71 2.55 -1.42 7.12
C ASN A 71 3.34 -0.41 7.96
N THR A 72 3.44 -0.66 9.27
CA THR A 72 4.36 0.09 10.12
C THR A 72 5.78 -0.34 9.77
N LEU A 73 6.66 0.64 9.51
CA LEU A 73 8.09 0.37 9.36
C LEU A 73 8.56 -0.39 10.60
N PRO A 74 9.32 -1.49 10.45
CA PRO A 74 9.80 -2.25 11.59
C PRO A 74 10.55 -1.31 12.54
N SER A 75 10.23 -1.40 13.83
CA SER A 75 10.86 -0.57 14.85
C SER A 75 12.36 -0.90 14.94
N LYS A 76 13.19 0.06 15.38
CA LYS A 76 14.63 -0.15 15.56
C LYS A 76 14.94 -1.37 16.43
N ASP A 77 14.09 -1.65 17.42
CA ASP A 77 14.24 -2.79 18.31
C ASP A 77 13.94 -4.11 17.61
N THR A 78 12.89 -4.16 16.77
CA THR A 78 12.57 -5.33 15.92
C THR A 78 13.74 -5.67 15.00
N ILE A 79 14.32 -4.67 14.34
CA ILE A 79 15.46 -4.83 13.43
C ILE A 79 16.70 -5.32 14.22
N ALA A 80 16.96 -4.77 15.41
CA ALA A 80 18.10 -5.15 16.24
C ALA A 80 17.98 -6.59 16.78
N GLN A 81 16.76 -7.05 17.09
CA GLN A 81 16.49 -8.40 17.57
C GLN A 81 16.67 -9.44 16.46
N GLU A 82 16.24 -9.16 15.23
CA GLU A 82 16.51 -10.00 14.07
C GLU A 82 18.00 -10.04 13.74
N LYS A 83 18.72 -8.91 13.82
CA LYS A 83 20.18 -8.86 13.63
C LYS A 83 20.97 -9.67 14.68
N LYS A 84 20.39 -9.93 15.85
CA LYS A 84 21.00 -10.74 16.92
C LYS A 84 20.67 -12.22 16.82
N SER A 85 19.71 -12.62 15.98
CA SER A 85 19.29 -14.01 15.80
C SER A 85 20.08 -14.69 14.71
#